data_AF-A0A8S9MDE8-F1
#
_entry.id   AF-A0A8S9MDE8-F1
#
_cell.length_a   1.000
_cell.length_b   1.000
_cell.length_c   1.000
_cell.angle_alpha   90.00
_cell.angle_beta   90.00
_cell.angle_gamma   90.00
#
_symmetry.space_group_name_H-M   'P 1'
#
loop_
_entity.id
_entity.type
_entity.pdbx_description
1 polymer ?
#
loop_
_entity_poly.entity_id
_entity_poly.type
_entity_poly.pdbx_seq_one_letter_code
_entity_poly.pdbx_strand_id
1 'polypeptide(L)'
;MFRYLSQEDHFVETEKVANASLTEKKDTPQILMKMWKDSYLHMQKLAVTGVYVPFQLWKVDKVIVWRKMLDKMYHASLNLSLRLTHELDSERELLLLPEGKLEGALKKRRKKIDAKTTLLSNARLDLDDAIMLFHDF
;
A
#
# COMPACT_ATOMS: atom_id res chain seq x y z
N MET A 1 -8.93 -12.03 -7.47
CA MET A 1 -9.25 -12.63 -6.16
C MET A 1 -9.72 -11.62 -5.13
N PHE A 2 -8.89 -10.66 -4.70
CA PHE A 2 -9.29 -9.69 -3.66
C PHE A 2 -10.60 -8.96 -3.97
N ARG A 3 -10.74 -8.43 -5.20
CA ARG A 3 -11.99 -7.77 -5.66
C ARG A 3 -13.21 -8.68 -5.53
N TYR A 4 -13.10 -9.92 -6.01
CA TYR A 4 -14.18 -10.91 -5.94
C TYR A 4 -14.58 -11.19 -4.48
N LEU A 5 -13.62 -11.50 -3.61
CA LEU A 5 -13.89 -11.76 -2.19
C LEU A 5 -14.42 -10.53 -1.43
N SER A 6 -14.07 -9.32 -1.87
CA SER A 6 -14.59 -8.07 -1.29
C SER A 6 -16.06 -7.83 -1.64
N GLN A 7 -16.50 -8.29 -2.83
CA GLN A 7 -17.88 -8.17 -3.31
C GLN A 7 -18.82 -9.19 -2.67
N GLU A 8 -18.36 -10.43 -2.45
CA GLU A 8 -19.19 -11.50 -1.88
C GLU A 8 -19.56 -11.25 -0.40
N ASP A 9 -18.70 -10.55 0.35
CA ASP A 9 -18.86 -10.20 1.78
C ASP A 9 -19.14 -11.35 2.76
N HIS A 10 -19.17 -12.59 2.28
CA HIS A 10 -19.25 -13.82 3.05
C HIS A 10 -18.06 -14.74 2.78
N PHE A 11 -18.03 -15.87 3.48
CA PHE A 11 -17.02 -16.89 3.28
C PHE A 11 -17.21 -17.61 1.94
N VAL A 12 -16.13 -17.78 1.19
CA VAL A 12 -16.12 -18.43 -0.13
C VAL A 12 -15.07 -19.53 -0.18
N GLU A 13 -15.43 -20.66 -0.78
CA GLU A 13 -14.55 -21.82 -0.95
C GLU A 13 -13.44 -21.56 -1.98
N THR A 14 -12.28 -22.20 -1.79
CA THR A 14 -11.14 -22.11 -2.71
C THR A 14 -11.52 -22.39 -4.17
N GLU A 15 -12.36 -23.39 -4.44
CA GLU A 15 -12.76 -23.76 -5.80
C GLU A 15 -13.62 -22.68 -6.46
N LYS A 16 -14.58 -22.10 -5.71
CA LYS A 16 -15.39 -20.98 -6.19
C LYS A 16 -14.54 -19.75 -6.49
N VAL A 17 -13.56 -19.46 -5.62
CA VAL A 17 -12.58 -18.38 -5.88
C VAL A 17 -11.78 -18.68 -7.13
N ALA A 18 -11.26 -19.90 -7.30
CA ALA A 18 -10.47 -20.29 -8.47
C ALA A 18 -11.27 -20.15 -9.78
N ASN A 19 -12.55 -20.52 -9.76
CA ASN A 19 -13.45 -20.42 -10.92
C ASN A 19 -13.83 -18.97 -11.24
N ALA A 20 -14.02 -18.12 -10.22
CA ALA A 20 -14.37 -16.71 -10.40
C ALA A 20 -13.15 -15.82 -10.68
N SER A 21 -11.94 -16.29 -10.38
CA SER A 21 -10.70 -15.56 -10.59
C SER A 21 -10.12 -15.79 -11.98
N LEU A 22 -9.55 -14.74 -12.58
CA LEU A 22 -8.80 -14.81 -13.85
C LEU A 22 -7.41 -15.47 -13.72
N THR A 23 -7.09 -16.05 -12.57
CA THR A 23 -5.79 -16.67 -12.28
C THR A 23 -5.83 -18.16 -12.57
N GLU A 24 -4.67 -18.75 -12.87
CA GLU A 24 -4.57 -20.19 -13.02
C GLU A 24 -5.06 -20.91 -11.74
N LYS A 25 -5.91 -21.92 -11.91
CA LYS A 25 -6.53 -22.66 -10.80
C LYS A 25 -5.49 -23.24 -9.84
N LYS A 26 -4.33 -23.66 -10.37
CA LYS A 26 -3.21 -24.23 -9.60
C LYS A 26 -2.56 -23.23 -8.63
N ASP A 27 -2.57 -21.94 -8.97
CA ASP A 27 -1.90 -20.90 -8.17
C ASP A 27 -2.82 -20.29 -7.11
N THR A 28 -4.14 -20.54 -7.25
CA THR A 28 -5.16 -19.96 -6.37
C THR A 28 -4.93 -20.24 -4.88
N PRO A 29 -4.65 -21.50 -4.46
CA PRO A 29 -4.37 -21.78 -3.05
C PRO A 29 -3.14 -21.04 -2.52
N GLN A 30 -2.08 -20.91 -3.33
CA GLN A 30 -0.84 -20.25 -2.92
C GLN A 30 -1.06 -18.74 -2.73
N ILE A 31 -1.79 -18.11 -3.65
CA ILE A 31 -2.12 -16.67 -3.56
C ILE A 31 -3.01 -16.40 -2.34
N LEU A 32 -4.05 -17.22 -2.11
CA LEU A 32 -4.92 -17.08 -0.95
C LEU A 32 -4.16 -17.25 0.38
N MET A 33 -3.25 -18.23 0.44
CA MET A 33 -2.41 -18.43 1.61
C MET A 33 -1.49 -17.24 1.88
N LYS A 34 -0.91 -16.64 0.83
CA LYS A 34 -0.10 -15.41 0.97
C LYS A 34 -0.95 -14.24 1.48
N MET A 35 -2.12 -14.03 0.89
CA MET A 35 -3.02 -12.96 1.31
C MET A 35 -3.51 -13.11 2.76
N TRP A 36 -3.73 -14.34 3.22
CA TRP A 36 -4.05 -14.62 4.61
C TRP A 36 -2.87 -14.36 5.56
N LYS A 37 -1.65 -14.76 5.19
CA LYS A 37 -0.43 -14.45 5.96
C LYS A 37 -0.20 -12.94 6.10
N ASP A 38 -0.46 -12.19 5.04
CA ASP A 38 -0.37 -10.72 5.06
C ASP A 38 -1.57 -10.05 5.79
N SER A 39 -2.50 -10.87 6.29
CA SER A 39 -3.74 -10.51 6.99
C SER A 39 -4.71 -9.66 6.17
N TYR A 40 -4.79 -9.91 4.86
CA TYR A 40 -5.86 -9.40 4.01
C TYR A 40 -7.14 -10.25 4.08
N LEU A 41 -7.01 -11.52 4.47
CA LEU A 41 -8.11 -12.48 4.51
C LEU A 41 -8.28 -13.06 5.90
N HIS A 42 -9.52 -13.42 6.22
CA HIS A 42 -9.89 -14.36 7.26
C HIS A 42 -10.03 -15.76 6.63
N MET A 43 -9.47 -16.78 7.27
CA MET A 43 -9.55 -18.17 6.82
C MET A 43 -10.22 -19.02 7.90
N GLN A 44 -11.28 -19.72 7.51
CA GLN A 44 -11.98 -20.68 8.36
C GLN A 44 -11.79 -22.08 7.81
N LYS A 45 -11.40 -23.02 8.67
CA LYS A 45 -11.37 -24.45 8.34
C LYS A 45 -12.66 -25.08 8.80
N LEU A 46 -13.39 -25.73 7.89
CA LEU A 46 -14.55 -26.54 8.24
C LEU A 46 -14.22 -28.01 8.01
N ALA A 47 -14.67 -28.84 8.95
CA ALA A 47 -14.68 -30.30 8.83
C ALA A 47 -16.14 -30.74 8.88
N VAL A 48 -16.60 -31.46 7.86
CA VAL A 48 -17.94 -32.05 7.87
C VAL A 48 -17.86 -33.36 8.64
N THR A 49 -18.61 -33.47 9.73
CA THR A 49 -18.72 -34.72 10.49
C THR A 49 -19.32 -35.81 9.60
N GLY A 50 -18.49 -36.79 9.20
CA GLY A 50 -18.87 -37.94 8.38
C GLY A 50 -17.88 -38.27 7.26
N VAL A 51 -17.26 -37.25 6.66
CA VAL A 51 -16.19 -37.41 5.66
C VAL A 51 -15.12 -36.36 5.96
N TYR A 52 -13.95 -36.81 6.42
CA TYR A 52 -12.87 -35.96 6.91
C TYR A 52 -12.12 -35.27 5.75
N VAL A 53 -12.82 -34.45 4.95
CA VAL A 53 -12.20 -33.58 3.94
C VAL A 53 -12.27 -32.16 4.49
N PRO A 54 -11.22 -31.68 5.17
CA PRO A 54 -11.17 -30.30 5.62
C PRO A 54 -11.09 -29.38 4.40
N PHE A 55 -12.01 -28.43 4.30
CA PHE A 55 -11.95 -27.39 3.27
C PHE A 55 -11.80 -26.00 3.89
N GLN A 56 -11.23 -25.09 3.10
CA GLN A 56 -10.89 -23.73 3.52
C GLN A 56 -11.87 -22.74 2.92
N LEU A 57 -12.35 -21.86 3.78
CA LEU A 57 -13.21 -20.75 3.45
C LEU A 57 -12.46 -19.44 3.64
N TRP A 58 -12.68 -18.51 2.72
CA TRP A 58 -11.96 -17.24 2.66
C TRP A 58 -12.95 -16.08 2.66
N LYS A 59 -12.65 -15.05 3.45
CA LYS A 59 -13.38 -13.77 3.48
C LYS A 59 -12.38 -12.62 3.59
N VAL A 60 -12.64 -11.48 2.95
CA VAL A 60 -11.83 -10.27 3.18
C VAL A 60 -12.14 -9.72 4.57
N ASP A 61 -11.10 -9.47 5.36
CA ASP A 61 -11.26 -8.74 6.61
C ASP A 61 -11.18 -7.23 6.33
N LYS A 62 -12.31 -6.65 5.91
CA LYS A 62 -12.37 -5.26 5.45
C LYS A 62 -11.85 -4.29 6.51
N VAL A 63 -12.22 -4.49 7.77
CA VAL A 63 -11.83 -3.61 8.90
C VAL A 63 -10.33 -3.69 9.14
N ILE A 64 -9.75 -4.89 9.19
CA ILE A 64 -8.30 -5.04 9.37
C ILE A 64 -7.54 -4.46 8.18
N VAL A 65 -7.99 -4.73 6.96
CA VAL A 65 -7.34 -4.22 5.74
C VAL A 65 -7.36 -2.70 5.71
N TRP A 66 -8.51 -2.10 6.01
CA TRP A 66 -8.69 -0.65 6.05
C TRP A 66 -7.75 0.00 7.05
N ARG A 67 -7.76 -0.47 8.31
CA ARG A 67 -6.90 0.04 9.38
C ARG A 67 -5.42 -0.12 9.04
N LYS A 68 -5.02 -1.27 8.48
CA LYS A 68 -3.63 -1.49 8.05
C LYS A 68 -3.23 -0.57 6.90
N MET A 69 -4.13 -0.30 5.97
CA MET A 69 -3.85 0.59 4.84
C MET A 69 -3.65 2.02 5.34
N LEU A 70 -4.53 2.51 6.21
CA LEU A 70 -4.40 3.82 6.87
C LEU A 70 -3.07 3.95 7.62
N ASP A 71 -2.75 2.97 8.46
CA ASP A 71 -1.49 2.94 9.22
C ASP A 71 -0.26 3.06 8.30
N LYS A 72 -0.25 2.28 7.21
CA LYS A 72 0.81 2.37 6.19
C LYS A 72 0.85 3.72 5.49
N MET A 73 -0.30 4.33 5.18
CA MET A 73 -0.36 5.66 4.56
C MET A 73 0.17 6.73 5.52
N TYR A 74 -0.19 6.70 6.80
CA TYR A 74 0.36 7.63 7.80
C TYR A 74 1.87 7.50 7.95
N HIS A 75 2.37 6.25 8.03
CA HIS A 75 3.82 6.01 8.04
C HIS A 75 4.51 6.52 6.77
N ALA A 76 3.91 6.33 5.60
CA ALA A 76 4.45 6.85 4.35
C ALA A 76 4.47 8.40 4.32
N SER A 77 3.41 9.06 4.79
CA SER A 77 3.32 10.53 4.85
C SER A 77 4.37 11.12 5.80
N LEU A 78 4.58 10.49 6.95
CA LEU A 78 5.66 10.85 7.87
C LEU A 78 7.04 10.67 7.21
N ASN A 79 7.28 9.54 6.54
CA ASN A 79 8.55 9.26 5.88
C ASN A 79 8.85 10.27 4.76
N LEU A 80 7.84 10.67 3.98
CA LEU A 80 7.99 11.71 2.95
C LEU A 80 8.32 13.06 3.58
N SER A 81 7.67 13.42 4.68
CA SER A 81 7.93 14.67 5.42
C SER A 81 9.33 14.72 6.01
N LEU A 82 9.78 13.63 6.63
CA LEU A 82 11.14 13.50 7.16
C LEU A 82 12.17 13.57 6.04
N ARG A 83 11.90 12.91 4.90
CA ARG A 83 12.79 12.96 3.75
C ARG A 83 12.89 14.36 3.16
N LEU A 84 11.77 15.06 3.00
CA LEU A 84 11.74 16.44 2.50
C LEU A 84 12.55 17.37 3.42
N THR A 85 12.35 17.26 4.73
CA THR A 85 13.09 18.03 5.73
C THR A 85 14.59 17.77 5.62
N HIS A 86 14.99 16.49 5.56
CA HIS A 86 16.39 16.10 5.38
C HIS A 86 17.01 16.71 4.12
N GLU A 87 16.33 16.68 2.97
CA GLU A 87 16.86 17.27 1.74
C GLU A 87 17.09 18.78 1.87
N LEU A 88 16.12 19.50 2.45
CA LEU A 88 16.21 20.94 2.65
C LEU A 88 17.34 21.31 3.63
N ASP A 89 17.48 20.56 4.72
CA ASP A 89 18.53 20.79 5.72
C ASP A 89 19.92 20.46 5.19
N SER A 90 20.05 19.34 4.47
CA SER A 90 21.35 18.88 3.92
C SER A 90 21.97 19.85 2.91
N GLU A 91 21.15 20.73 2.32
CA GLU A 91 21.54 21.65 1.26
C GLU A 91 21.22 23.11 1.62
N ARG A 92 20.97 23.37 2.91
CA ARG A 92 20.50 24.67 3.41
C ARG A 92 21.39 25.83 2.97
N GLU A 93 22.70 25.66 3.04
CA GLU A 93 23.65 26.71 2.62
C GLU A 93 23.51 27.03 1.13
N LEU A 94 23.39 26.00 0.28
CA LEU A 94 23.17 26.16 -1.16
C LEU A 94 21.80 26.79 -1.45
N LEU A 95 20.80 26.51 -0.63
CA LEU A 95 19.46 27.09 -0.75
C LEU A 95 19.46 28.59 -0.44
N LEU A 96 20.31 29.04 0.50
CA LEU A 96 20.46 30.43 0.92
C LEU A 96 21.31 31.29 -0.03
N LEU A 97 22.07 30.68 -0.95
CA LEU A 97 22.87 31.43 -1.92
C LEU A 97 21.96 32.18 -2.91
N PRO A 98 22.25 33.47 -3.19
CA PRO A 98 21.57 34.21 -4.25
C PRO A 98 21.79 33.55 -5.62
N GLU A 99 20.78 33.63 -6.50
CA GLU A 99 20.86 33.03 -7.84
C GLU A 99 22.06 33.50 -8.67
N GLY A 100 22.46 34.77 -8.51
CA GLY A 100 23.63 35.33 -9.18
C GLY A 100 24.98 34.73 -8.76
N LYS A 101 25.02 33.97 -7.65
CA LYS A 101 26.21 33.23 -7.19
C LYS A 101 26.18 31.75 -7.60
N LEU A 102 25.10 31.29 -8.23
CA LEU A 102 24.94 29.89 -8.65
C LEU A 102 25.50 29.69 -10.05
N GLU A 103 26.72 29.16 -10.12
CA GLU A 103 27.37 28.83 -11.39
C GLU A 103 27.76 27.35 -11.48
N GLY A 104 27.88 26.86 -12.72
CA GLY A 104 28.37 25.51 -13.03
C GLY A 104 27.72 24.39 -12.21
N ALA A 105 28.52 23.74 -11.37
CA ALA A 105 28.11 22.61 -10.54
C ALA A 105 27.06 22.97 -9.48
N LEU A 106 27.13 24.17 -8.89
CA LEU A 106 26.19 24.63 -7.86
C LEU A 106 24.78 24.79 -8.44
N LYS A 107 24.67 25.39 -9.62
CA LYS A 107 23.39 25.54 -10.33
C LYS A 107 22.77 24.19 -10.70
N LYS A 108 23.60 23.21 -11.11
CA LYS A 108 23.12 21.84 -11.37
C LYS A 108 22.65 21.13 -10.11
N ARG A 109 23.38 21.28 -8.99
CA ARG A 109 23.01 20.71 -7.69
C ARG A 109 21.70 21.33 -7.17
N ARG A 110 21.55 22.66 -7.26
CA ARG A 110 20.31 23.39 -6.91
C ARG A 110 19.09 22.84 -7.67
N LYS A 111 19.19 22.74 -8.99
CA LYS A 111 18.10 22.16 -9.82
C LYS A 111 17.72 20.73 -9.42
N LYS A 112 18.69 19.90 -9.02
CA LYS A 112 18.40 18.53 -8.56
C LYS A 112 17.63 18.53 -7.24
N ILE A 113 17.98 19.43 -6.32
CA ILE A 113 17.29 19.59 -5.04
C ILE A 113 15.86 20.06 -5.31
N ASP A 114 15.69 21.11 -6.13
CA ASP A 114 14.36 21.65 -6.46
C ASP A 114 13.46 20.58 -7.11
N ALA A 115 14.00 19.76 -8.02
CA ALA A 115 13.26 18.66 -8.63
C ALA A 115 12.85 17.61 -7.59
N LYS A 116 13.74 17.28 -6.66
CA LYS A 116 13.49 16.27 -5.62
C LYS A 116 12.49 16.77 -4.58
N THR A 117 12.60 18.02 -4.13
CA THR A 117 11.64 18.61 -3.18
C THR A 117 10.27 18.75 -3.81
N THR A 118 10.17 19.13 -5.08
CA THR A 118 8.91 19.15 -5.84
C THR A 118 8.28 17.76 -5.90
N LEU A 119 9.06 16.73 -6.24
CA LEU A 119 8.58 15.35 -6.28
C LEU A 119 8.06 14.87 -4.92
N LEU A 120 8.81 15.12 -3.84
CA LEU A 120 8.42 14.72 -2.49
C LEU A 120 7.16 15.44 -2.01
N SER A 121 7.05 16.74 -2.29
CA SER A 121 5.87 17.53 -1.95
C SER A 121 4.63 17.04 -2.71
N ASN A 122 4.74 16.78 -4.01
CA ASN A 122 3.63 16.26 -4.81
C ASN A 122 3.21 14.86 -4.34
N ALA A 123 4.17 13.95 -4.13
CA ALA A 123 3.88 12.61 -3.63
C ALA A 123 3.19 12.63 -2.25
N ARG A 124 3.48 13.62 -1.41
CA ARG A 124 2.79 13.82 -0.15
C ARG A 124 1.36 14.32 -0.35
N LEU A 125 1.12 15.27 -1.24
CA LEU A 125 -0.23 15.74 -1.56
C LEU A 125 -1.11 14.61 -2.10
N ASP A 126 -0.59 13.82 -3.05
CA ASP A 126 -1.30 12.66 -3.59
C ASP A 126 -1.68 11.64 -2.49
N LEU A 127 -0.80 11.50 -1.49
CA LEU A 127 -1.03 10.62 -0.35
C LEU A 127 -2.03 11.21 0.65
N ASP A 128 -2.01 12.51 0.89
CA ASP A 128 -2.99 13.20 1.75
C ASP A 128 -4.42 13.05 1.17
N ASP A 129 -4.58 13.17 -0.16
CA ASP A 129 -5.86 12.91 -0.85
C ASP A 129 -6.32 11.46 -0.66
N ALA A 130 -5.40 10.49 -0.77
CA ALA A 130 -5.71 9.09 -0.53
C ALA A 130 -6.09 8.83 0.94
N ILE A 131 -5.40 9.47 1.90
CA ILE A 131 -5.73 9.34 3.33
C ILE A 131 -7.15 9.85 3.61
N MET A 132 -7.57 10.97 3.00
CA MET A 132 -8.93 11.48 3.18
C MET A 132 -9.98 10.44 2.76
N LEU A 133 -9.79 9.77 1.62
CA LEU A 133 -10.70 8.71 1.17
C LEU A 133 -10.75 7.51 2.11
N PHE A 134 -9.66 7.23 2.83
CA PHE A 134 -9.58 6.11 3.76
C PHE A 134 -9.95 6.49 5.20
N HIS A 135 -9.97 7.77 5.55
CA HIS A 135 -10.28 8.18 6.93
C HIS A 135 -11.79 8.41 7.13
N ASP A 136 -12.50 8.85 6.09
CA ASP A 136 -13.91 9.26 6.19
C ASP A 136 -14.93 8.12 5.89
N PHE A 137 -14.45 6.92 5.54
CA PHE A 137 -15.25 5.73 5.23
C PHE A 137 -14.88 4.53 6.14
#